data_AF-A0A8B9B8L8-F1
#
_entry.id   AF-A0A8B9B8L8-F1
#
_cell.length_a   1.000
_cell.length_b   1.000
_cell.length_c   1.000
_cell.angle_alpha   90.00
_cell.angle_beta   90.00
_cell.angle_gamma   90.00
#
_symmetry.space_group_name_H-M   'P 1'
#
loop_
_entity.id
_entity.type
_entity.pdbx_description
1 polymer ?
#
loop_
_entity_poly.entity_id
_entity_poly.type
_entity_poly.pdbx_seq_one_letter_code
_entity_poly.pdbx_strand_id
1 'polypeptide(L)'
;MKVLSSCNTSKTLNAGNMESLIECPSEADAKKCPLLGPADTEDGLCHLAADGMKKRKKVISWPFALRRTSTSGDSPGQLESGLKIALFGQPLAIICGEDDTLPQPVQDLLAILYMKGPSTEGIFRKAANEKARKELKEDLNKGENVDLKSKTVHLLAVVLKDFLRNIPSKLLSADLYEKWMLALEKPSKQEKIEELREVADKLPRPNLVLLKHLLSVLHRISQNAASSRMDSNNLAICVGPNMLGPGTDSTLPLEVQKEMNDKVC
;
A
#
# COMPACT_ATOMS: atom_id res chain seq x y z
N MET A 1 70.66 14.41 -31.52
CA MET A 1 71.00 13.31 -30.58
C MET A 1 69.72 12.66 -30.11
N LYS A 2 69.66 11.32 -30.25
CA LYS A 2 68.72 10.31 -29.69
C LYS A 2 67.20 10.57 -29.83
N VAL A 3 66.40 9.95 -30.71
CA VAL A 3 66.16 8.52 -31.11
C VAL A 3 65.03 7.86 -30.28
N LEU A 4 63.91 7.56 -31.00
CA LEU A 4 62.90 6.48 -30.84
C LEU A 4 61.96 6.55 -29.62
N SER A 5 60.73 6.04 -29.59
CA SER A 5 60.07 4.96 -30.35
C SER A 5 58.55 5.05 -30.12
N SER A 6 57.74 5.16 -31.17
CA SER A 6 56.84 4.14 -31.75
C SER A 6 55.54 3.80 -31.00
N CYS A 7 54.45 3.89 -31.77
CA CYS A 7 53.16 3.25 -31.64
C CYS A 7 53.25 1.71 -31.52
N ASN A 8 52.22 1.08 -30.91
CA ASN A 8 51.36 0.11 -31.60
C ASN A 8 50.21 -0.45 -30.75
N THR A 9 49.20 -0.88 -31.49
CA THR A 9 47.88 -1.41 -31.18
C THR A 9 47.86 -2.86 -30.67
N SER A 10 46.66 -3.23 -30.18
CA SER A 10 46.03 -4.56 -30.22
C SER A 10 46.23 -5.49 -29.01
N LYS A 11 45.11 -5.86 -28.38
CA LYS A 11 44.70 -7.28 -28.21
C LYS A 11 43.26 -7.42 -27.68
N THR A 12 42.43 -7.99 -28.55
CA THR A 12 41.19 -8.75 -28.33
C THR A 12 41.41 -9.90 -27.35
N LEU A 13 40.45 -10.20 -26.46
CA LEU A 13 40.12 -11.57 -26.03
C LEU A 13 38.62 -11.70 -25.72
N ASN A 14 38.12 -12.88 -26.06
CA ASN A 14 36.73 -13.27 -26.29
C ASN A 14 36.13 -14.06 -25.11
N ALA A 15 34.79 -14.16 -25.14
CA ALA A 15 33.84 -15.12 -24.56
C ALA A 15 34.26 -16.15 -23.50
N GLY A 16 33.38 -16.32 -22.51
CA GLY A 16 33.30 -17.50 -21.65
C GLY A 16 32.06 -17.51 -20.76
N ASN A 17 31.02 -18.23 -21.22
CA ASN A 17 29.78 -18.58 -20.51
C ASN A 17 29.98 -19.12 -19.09
N MET A 18 28.99 -18.86 -18.22
CA MET A 18 28.36 -19.94 -17.43
C MET A 18 26.94 -19.54 -17.02
N GLU A 19 25.97 -19.85 -17.89
CA GLU A 19 24.60 -20.16 -17.48
C GLU A 19 24.61 -21.57 -16.89
N SER A 20 24.03 -21.77 -15.70
CA SER A 20 23.39 -23.05 -15.35
C SER A 20 22.45 -22.92 -14.14
N LEU A 21 21.23 -23.42 -14.37
CA LEU A 21 20.40 -24.20 -13.44
C LEU A 21 19.70 -23.48 -12.28
N ILE A 22 18.43 -23.12 -12.49
CA ILE A 22 17.36 -23.61 -11.62
C ILE A 22 16.22 -24.13 -12.52
N GLU A 23 16.21 -25.44 -12.65
CA GLU A 23 15.18 -26.26 -13.28
C GLU A 23 14.10 -26.59 -12.22
N CYS A 24 12.83 -26.38 -12.54
CA CYS A 24 11.69 -26.81 -11.72
C CYS A 24 11.33 -28.27 -12.07
N PRO A 25 11.07 -29.17 -11.11
CA PRO A 25 10.40 -30.42 -11.40
C PRO A 25 8.87 -30.28 -11.30
N SER A 26 8.20 -30.81 -12.32
CA SER A 26 6.76 -31.02 -12.46
C SER A 26 6.27 -32.29 -11.74
N GLU A 27 4.94 -32.39 -11.64
CA GLU A 27 4.11 -33.43 -10.98
C GLU A 27 4.32 -34.88 -11.47
N ALA A 28 4.09 -35.87 -10.59
CA ALA A 28 3.10 -36.97 -10.77
C ALA A 28 3.25 -38.12 -9.75
N ASP A 29 2.14 -38.35 -9.01
CA ASP A 29 1.44 -39.62 -8.75
C ASP A 29 1.95 -40.75 -7.82
N ALA A 30 0.96 -41.24 -7.07
CA ALA A 30 0.68 -42.61 -6.62
C ALA A 30 1.57 -43.36 -5.59
N LYS A 31 0.90 -43.61 -4.45
CA LYS A 31 0.82 -44.87 -3.69
C LYS A 31 2.05 -45.33 -2.90
N LYS A 32 1.90 -45.37 -1.56
CA LYS A 32 1.56 -46.60 -0.78
C LYS A 32 1.99 -46.42 0.69
N CYS A 33 1.02 -46.44 1.60
CA CYS A 33 1.26 -46.65 3.03
C CYS A 33 1.77 -48.08 3.28
N PRO A 34 2.52 -48.29 4.38
CA PRO A 34 2.01 -49.21 5.38
C PRO A 34 2.07 -48.65 6.82
N LEU A 35 1.02 -48.98 7.57
CA LEU A 35 0.94 -48.94 9.03
C LEU A 35 2.03 -49.80 9.68
N LEU A 36 2.49 -49.39 10.87
CA LEU A 36 2.62 -50.19 12.09
C LEU A 36 3.06 -49.26 13.25
N GLY A 37 2.25 -49.14 14.31
CA GLY A 37 2.73 -48.74 15.65
C GLY A 37 3.22 -49.99 16.41
N PRO A 38 3.41 -49.96 17.75
CA PRO A 38 3.12 -48.88 18.71
C PRO A 38 4.23 -48.62 19.76
N ALA A 39 3.95 -47.63 20.64
CA ALA A 39 4.33 -47.50 22.06
C ALA A 39 5.81 -47.64 22.49
N ASP A 40 6.37 -46.60 23.11
CA ASP A 40 6.45 -46.54 24.58
C ASP A 40 7.14 -45.25 25.08
N THR A 41 6.72 -44.93 26.29
CA THR A 41 7.12 -43.95 27.31
C THR A 41 8.64 -43.78 27.48
N GLU A 42 9.09 -42.56 27.84
CA GLU A 42 9.88 -42.26 29.06
C GLU A 42 10.61 -40.90 28.96
N ASP A 43 10.84 -40.38 30.16
CA ASP A 43 11.28 -39.06 30.60
C ASP A 43 12.62 -38.51 30.07
N GLY A 44 12.80 -37.20 30.27
CA GLY A 44 13.97 -36.78 31.04
C GLY A 44 15.07 -35.98 30.33
N LEU A 45 14.94 -34.66 30.43
CA LEU A 45 15.98 -33.75 30.97
C LEU A 45 17.32 -33.53 30.20
N CYS A 46 17.43 -32.31 29.65
CA CYS A 46 18.53 -31.34 29.78
C CYS A 46 19.75 -31.25 28.82
N HIS A 47 19.88 -30.00 28.32
CA HIS A 47 21.07 -29.12 28.25
C HIS A 47 21.90 -28.97 26.96
N LEU A 48 21.92 -27.69 26.51
CA LEU A 48 23.04 -26.87 25.98
C LEU A 48 23.62 -27.18 24.59
N ALA A 49 23.46 -26.23 23.65
CA ALA A 49 24.53 -25.31 23.22
C ALA A 49 24.13 -24.55 21.94
N ALA A 50 24.65 -23.32 21.84
CA ALA A 50 24.38 -22.35 20.79
C ALA A 50 25.02 -22.70 19.43
N ASP A 51 24.41 -22.30 18.33
CA ASP A 51 25.12 -21.47 17.35
C ASP A 51 24.15 -20.61 16.52
N GLY A 52 24.53 -19.35 16.31
CA GLY A 52 23.73 -18.34 15.66
C GLY A 52 24.09 -18.19 14.18
N MET A 53 23.07 -18.14 13.32
CA MET A 53 23.20 -17.51 12.01
C MET A 53 22.18 -16.38 11.85
N LYS A 54 22.72 -15.17 11.98
CA LYS A 54 22.03 -13.87 11.84
C LYS A 54 21.50 -13.71 10.41
N LYS A 55 20.19 -13.85 10.22
CA LYS A 55 19.52 -13.39 8.98
C LYS A 55 19.27 -11.88 9.07
N ARG A 56 20.11 -11.11 8.38
CA ARG A 56 19.97 -9.66 8.16
C ARG A 56 18.62 -9.37 7.48
N LYS A 57 17.64 -8.88 8.23
CA LYS A 57 16.45 -8.27 7.66
C LYS A 57 16.78 -6.82 7.30
N LYS A 58 16.73 -6.50 6.01
CA LYS A 58 16.78 -5.10 5.55
C LYS A 58 15.48 -4.43 6.00
N VAL A 59 15.59 -3.67 7.08
CA VAL A 59 14.50 -2.86 7.65
C VAL A 59 14.33 -1.65 6.74
N ILE A 60 13.15 -1.55 6.12
CA ILE A 60 12.69 -0.29 5.54
C ILE A 60 12.46 0.65 6.73
N SER A 61 13.26 1.71 6.82
CA SER A 61 13.10 2.73 7.86
C SER A 61 11.81 3.50 7.59
N TRP A 62 10.85 3.38 8.50
CA TRP A 62 9.55 4.06 8.43
C TRP A 62 9.59 5.25 9.42
N PRO A 63 9.33 6.51 8.99
CA PRO A 63 9.60 7.71 9.80
C PRO A 63 8.67 8.00 11.00
N PHE A 64 7.71 7.14 11.29
CA PHE A 64 6.71 7.31 12.35
C PHE A 64 7.17 6.74 13.71
N ALA A 65 8.27 7.27 14.24
CA ALA A 65 8.51 7.16 15.67
C ALA A 65 7.47 8.04 16.38
N LEU A 66 6.54 7.41 17.11
CA LEU A 66 5.46 8.07 17.84
C LEU A 66 6.06 9.05 18.87
N ARG A 67 6.16 10.34 18.52
CA ARG A 67 6.56 11.38 19.45
C ARG A 67 5.36 11.69 20.35
N ARG A 68 5.42 11.18 21.58
CA ARG A 68 4.48 11.51 22.65
C ARG A 68 4.80 12.94 23.12
N THR A 69 4.01 13.93 22.74
CA THR A 69 4.08 15.28 23.34
C THR A 69 2.93 15.46 24.32
N SER A 70 3.25 15.37 25.61
CA SER A 70 2.41 15.86 26.70
C SER A 70 2.98 17.19 27.16
N THR A 71 2.34 18.31 26.80
CA THR A 71 2.54 19.58 27.49
C THR A 71 1.24 20.37 27.46
N SER A 72 0.66 20.51 28.65
CA SER A 72 -0.33 21.51 29.03
C SER A 72 0.26 22.91 28.87
N GLY A 73 -0.44 23.79 28.16
CA GLY A 73 -0.13 25.21 28.05
C GLY A 73 -1.41 25.95 27.70
N ASP A 74 -1.86 26.78 28.63
CA ASP A 74 -3.12 27.52 28.60
C ASP A 74 -2.88 28.95 28.07
N SER A 75 -3.96 29.59 27.60
CA SER A 75 -4.12 31.03 27.21
C SER A 75 -4.03 31.39 25.70
N PRO A 76 -4.59 32.55 25.26
CA PRO A 76 -6.00 32.63 24.91
C PRO A 76 -6.25 33.33 23.56
N GLY A 77 -7.39 33.02 22.94
CA GLY A 77 -8.00 33.84 21.89
C GLY A 77 -7.62 33.47 20.47
N GLN A 78 -8.41 32.60 19.85
CA GLN A 78 -8.60 32.63 18.41
C GLN A 78 -10.04 32.26 18.08
N LEU A 79 -10.87 33.28 17.91
CA LEU A 79 -12.19 33.16 17.32
C LEU A 79 -12.01 33.10 15.80
N GLU A 80 -11.40 32.02 15.32
CA GLU A 80 -11.62 31.58 13.95
C GLU A 80 -12.55 30.39 14.02
N SER A 81 -13.82 30.64 13.75
CA SER A 81 -14.72 29.56 13.31
C SER A 81 -14.29 29.18 11.89
N GLY A 82 -13.08 28.62 11.79
CA GLY A 82 -12.55 28.02 10.58
C GLY A 82 -13.46 26.85 10.25
N LEU A 83 -14.12 26.93 9.10
CA LEU A 83 -14.90 25.82 8.58
C LEU A 83 -13.97 24.62 8.48
N LYS A 84 -14.15 23.65 9.38
CA LYS A 84 -13.37 22.41 9.36
C LYS A 84 -13.68 21.71 8.04
N ILE A 85 -12.69 21.62 7.17
CA ILE A 85 -12.80 20.92 5.89
C ILE A 85 -13.11 19.45 6.18
N ALA A 86 -14.17 18.94 5.56
CA ALA A 86 -14.53 17.53 5.70
C ALA A 86 -13.43 16.63 5.12
N LEU A 87 -13.18 15.48 5.74
CA LEU A 87 -12.14 14.55 5.29
C LEU A 87 -12.53 13.81 3.99
N PHE A 88 -13.80 13.44 3.84
CA PHE A 88 -14.30 12.65 2.71
C PHE A 88 -14.87 13.56 1.63
N GLY A 89 -14.77 13.13 0.37
CA GLY A 89 -15.34 13.87 -0.77
C GLY A 89 -14.48 15.02 -1.27
N GLN A 90 -13.30 15.23 -0.67
CA GLN A 90 -12.40 16.32 -1.03
C GLN A 90 -11.27 15.82 -1.94
N PRO A 91 -10.77 16.66 -2.88
CA PRO A 91 -9.52 16.40 -3.57
C PRO A 91 -8.38 16.23 -2.55
N LEU A 92 -7.51 15.24 -2.78
CA LEU A 92 -6.37 14.99 -1.87
C LEU A 92 -5.47 16.23 -1.71
N ALA A 93 -5.36 17.06 -2.75
CA ALA A 93 -4.60 18.30 -2.73
C ALA A 93 -5.12 19.34 -1.71
N ILE A 94 -6.39 19.26 -1.30
CA ILE A 94 -6.98 20.17 -0.31
C ILE A 94 -6.76 19.68 1.12
N ILE A 95 -6.78 18.36 1.31
CA ILE A 95 -6.74 17.76 2.66
C ILE A 95 -5.35 17.27 3.08
N CYS A 96 -4.41 17.13 2.15
CA CYS A 96 -3.02 16.84 2.49
C CYS A 96 -2.27 18.12 2.90
N GLY A 97 -1.31 17.98 3.80
CA GLY A 97 -0.43 19.09 4.20
C GLY A 97 0.52 19.51 3.07
N GLU A 98 1.25 20.60 3.30
CA GLU A 98 2.17 21.22 2.31
C GLU A 98 3.20 20.23 1.72
N ASP A 99 3.66 19.26 2.50
CA ASP A 99 4.59 18.20 2.08
C ASP A 99 3.89 16.93 1.56
N ASP A 100 2.69 17.05 0.95
CA ASP A 100 1.83 15.94 0.52
C ASP A 100 1.48 14.96 1.66
N THR A 101 1.59 15.40 2.91
CA THR A 101 1.38 14.58 4.09
C THR A 101 -0.11 14.26 4.23
N LEU A 102 -0.44 12.96 4.28
CA LEU A 102 -1.83 12.51 4.41
C LEU A 102 -2.47 12.98 5.73
N PRO A 103 -3.78 13.22 5.78
CA PRO A 103 -4.49 13.49 7.04
C PRO A 103 -4.22 12.42 8.09
N GLN A 104 -4.03 12.83 9.36
CA GLN A 104 -3.72 11.91 10.46
C GLN A 104 -4.70 10.72 10.56
N PRO A 105 -6.03 10.89 10.43
CA PRO A 105 -6.94 9.75 10.47
C PRO A 105 -6.72 8.74 9.35
N VAL A 106 -6.29 9.19 8.16
CA VAL A 106 -5.97 8.31 7.03
C VAL A 106 -4.68 7.54 7.31
N GLN A 107 -3.67 8.22 7.87
CA GLN A 107 -2.43 7.57 8.31
C GLN A 107 -2.70 6.49 9.36
N ASP A 108 -3.54 6.78 10.35
CA ASP A 108 -3.90 5.84 11.42
C ASP A 108 -4.69 4.64 10.88
N LEU A 109 -5.65 4.86 9.99
CA LEU A 109 -6.37 3.79 9.28
C LEU A 109 -5.38 2.85 8.56
N LEU A 110 -4.47 3.42 7.76
CA LEU A 110 -3.46 2.66 7.02
C LEU A 110 -2.53 1.90 7.96
N ALA A 111 -2.07 2.53 9.04
CA ALA A 111 -1.17 1.91 10.02
C ALA A 111 -1.84 0.74 10.75
N ILE A 112 -3.09 0.91 11.20
CA ILE A 112 -3.84 -0.17 11.87
C ILE A 112 -4.07 -1.34 10.91
N LEU A 113 -4.46 -1.05 9.66
CA LEU A 113 -4.69 -2.09 8.64
C LEU A 113 -3.39 -2.78 8.23
N TYR A 114 -2.27 -2.06 8.16
CA TYR A 114 -0.95 -2.64 7.94
C TYR A 114 -0.60 -3.64 9.06
N MET A 115 -0.91 -3.31 10.31
CA MET A 115 -0.55 -4.13 11.47
C MET A 115 -1.50 -5.31 11.71
N LYS A 116 -2.82 -5.09 11.61
CA LYS A 116 -3.86 -6.07 11.98
C LYS A 116 -4.49 -6.78 10.77
N GLY A 117 -4.42 -6.19 9.58
CA GLY A 117 -4.98 -6.78 8.35
C GLY A 117 -4.47 -8.19 8.03
N PRO A 118 -3.14 -8.47 8.15
CA PRO A 118 -2.58 -9.80 7.83
C PRO A 118 -3.18 -10.97 8.62
N SER A 119 -3.64 -10.72 9.85
CA SER A 119 -4.26 -11.73 10.72
C SER A 119 -5.79 -11.65 10.74
N THR A 120 -6.40 -10.81 9.90
CA THR A 120 -7.85 -10.61 9.88
C THR A 120 -8.46 -11.34 8.68
N GLU A 121 -9.21 -12.41 8.97
CA GLU A 121 -9.85 -13.21 7.93
C GLU A 121 -10.89 -12.40 7.12
N GLY A 122 -10.76 -12.44 5.80
CA GLY A 122 -11.65 -11.77 4.86
C GLY A 122 -11.60 -10.25 4.93
N ILE A 123 -10.47 -9.67 5.36
CA ILE A 123 -10.27 -8.21 5.37
C ILE A 123 -10.52 -7.61 3.97
N PHE A 124 -11.15 -6.44 3.90
CA PHE A 124 -11.69 -5.80 2.68
C PHE A 124 -12.85 -6.52 1.97
N ARG A 125 -13.02 -7.84 2.16
CA ARG A 125 -14.14 -8.63 1.59
C ARG A 125 -15.38 -8.60 2.48
N LYS A 126 -15.24 -8.89 3.78
CA LYS A 126 -16.37 -8.95 4.72
C LYS A 126 -16.98 -7.56 4.93
N ALA A 127 -18.30 -7.50 4.99
CA ALA A 127 -19.03 -6.29 5.31
C ALA A 127 -18.83 -5.89 6.79
N ALA A 128 -19.06 -4.62 7.09
CA ALA A 128 -19.13 -4.10 8.45
C ALA A 128 -20.53 -3.51 8.70
N ASN A 129 -20.85 -3.23 9.95
CA ASN A 129 -22.11 -2.58 10.31
C ASN A 129 -22.23 -1.22 9.60
N GLU A 130 -23.28 -1.06 8.81
CA GLU A 130 -23.57 0.13 7.98
C GLU A 130 -23.69 1.40 8.82
N LYS A 131 -24.41 1.32 9.94
CA LYS A 131 -24.62 2.45 10.85
C LYS A 131 -23.28 2.87 11.47
N ALA A 132 -22.50 1.91 11.99
CA ALA A 132 -21.18 2.20 12.55
C ALA A 132 -20.21 2.81 11.53
N ARG A 133 -20.32 2.44 10.25
CA ARG A 133 -19.53 3.07 9.17
C ARG A 133 -19.92 4.53 8.96
N LYS A 134 -21.23 4.81 8.90
CA LYS A 134 -21.74 6.18 8.72
C LYS A 134 -21.34 7.07 9.89
N GLU A 135 -21.54 6.60 11.12
CA GLU A 135 -21.12 7.30 12.34
C GLU A 135 -19.62 7.59 12.33
N LEU A 136 -18.78 6.58 12.08
CA LEU A 136 -17.33 6.78 12.03
C LEU A 136 -16.91 7.77 10.92
N LYS A 137 -17.54 7.74 9.75
CA LYS A 137 -17.29 8.71 8.68
C LYS A 137 -17.68 10.13 9.10
N GLU A 138 -18.84 10.29 9.74
CA GLU A 138 -19.34 11.58 10.21
C GLU A 138 -18.41 12.18 11.26
N ASP A 139 -17.98 11.39 12.25
CA ASP A 139 -17.05 11.84 13.29
C ASP A 139 -15.70 12.28 12.68
N LEU A 140 -15.19 11.50 11.73
CA LEU A 140 -13.96 11.84 11.00
C LEU A 140 -14.12 13.12 10.15
N ASN A 141 -15.28 13.34 9.52
CA ASN A 141 -15.56 14.57 8.77
C ASN A 141 -15.65 15.81 9.66
N LYS A 142 -16.15 15.68 10.89
CA LYS A 142 -16.20 16.76 11.88
C LYS A 142 -14.82 17.06 12.50
N GLY A 143 -13.82 16.23 12.21
CA GLY A 143 -12.51 16.29 12.85
C GLY A 143 -12.57 15.95 14.34
N GLU A 144 -13.48 15.05 14.73
CA GLU A 144 -13.54 14.54 16.10
C GLU A 144 -12.35 13.61 16.38
N ASN A 145 -11.88 13.60 17.63
CA ASN A 145 -10.81 12.72 18.04
C ASN A 145 -11.36 11.32 18.31
N VAL A 146 -11.37 10.47 17.27
CA VAL A 146 -11.88 9.10 17.34
C VAL A 146 -10.75 8.13 17.68
N ASP A 147 -10.95 7.31 18.72
CA ASP A 147 -10.08 6.17 18.96
C ASP A 147 -10.32 5.06 17.92
N LEU A 148 -9.54 5.08 16.84
CA LEU A 148 -9.61 4.07 15.79
C LEU A 148 -9.15 2.69 16.25
N LYS A 149 -8.34 2.59 17.32
CA LYS A 149 -7.75 1.31 17.76
C LYS A 149 -8.79 0.39 18.42
N SER A 150 -9.83 0.96 19.03
CA SER A 150 -10.95 0.23 19.61
C SER A 150 -11.99 -0.23 18.59
N LYS A 151 -11.96 0.28 17.36
CA LYS A 151 -12.87 -0.13 16.29
C LYS A 151 -12.45 -1.48 15.68
N THR A 152 -13.42 -2.21 15.11
CA THR A 152 -13.14 -3.48 14.45
C THR A 152 -12.34 -3.28 13.17
N VAL A 153 -11.43 -4.20 12.85
CA VAL A 153 -10.56 -4.10 11.67
C VAL A 153 -11.38 -4.09 10.37
N HIS A 154 -12.48 -4.85 10.31
CA HIS A 154 -13.41 -4.83 9.17
C HIS A 154 -14.08 -3.46 9.00
N LEU A 155 -14.50 -2.79 10.09
CA LEU A 155 -15.07 -1.45 10.01
C LEU A 155 -14.06 -0.46 9.43
N LEU A 156 -12.82 -0.47 9.93
CA LEU A 156 -11.75 0.40 9.44
C LEU A 156 -11.45 0.16 7.94
N ALA A 157 -11.44 -1.09 7.49
CA ALA A 157 -11.25 -1.42 6.08
C ALA A 157 -12.39 -0.92 5.21
N VAL A 158 -13.64 -1.04 5.67
CA VAL A 158 -14.81 -0.53 4.92
C VAL A 158 -14.80 1.00 4.89
N VAL A 159 -14.40 1.68 5.97
CA VAL A 159 -14.22 3.14 5.98
C VAL A 159 -13.10 3.58 5.04
N LEU A 160 -11.96 2.88 5.01
CA LEU A 160 -10.89 3.18 4.05
C LEU A 160 -11.38 3.00 2.60
N LYS A 161 -12.16 1.94 2.29
CA LYS A 161 -12.76 1.78 0.96
C LYS A 161 -13.72 2.93 0.62
N ASP A 162 -14.52 3.38 1.59
CA ASP A 162 -15.39 4.54 1.40
C ASP A 162 -14.57 5.81 1.15
N PHE A 163 -13.48 6.02 1.88
CA PHE A 163 -12.57 7.15 1.64
C PHE A 163 -12.06 7.13 0.20
N LEU A 164 -11.48 6.01 -0.25
CA LEU A 164 -10.97 5.85 -1.62
C LEU A 164 -12.04 6.13 -2.68
N ARG A 165 -13.25 5.60 -2.49
CA ARG A 165 -14.35 5.77 -3.44
C ARG A 165 -14.79 7.23 -3.60
N ASN A 166 -14.73 8.01 -2.52
CA ASN A 166 -15.16 9.42 -2.49
C ASN A 166 -14.04 10.40 -2.88
N ILE A 167 -12.83 9.94 -3.24
CA ILE A 167 -11.81 10.84 -3.79
C ILE A 167 -12.30 11.35 -5.16
N PRO A 168 -12.45 12.68 -5.36
CA PRO A 168 -12.78 13.26 -6.65
C PRO A 168 -11.79 12.82 -7.73
N SER A 169 -12.29 12.52 -8.92
CA SER A 169 -11.51 11.97 -10.05
C SER A 169 -10.76 10.66 -9.74
N LYS A 170 -11.05 9.98 -8.61
CA LYS A 170 -10.45 8.72 -8.15
C LYS A 170 -8.97 8.79 -7.79
N LEU A 171 -8.52 7.83 -6.97
CA LEU A 171 -7.12 7.74 -6.53
C LEU A 171 -6.16 7.58 -7.73
N LEU A 172 -6.50 6.72 -8.69
CA LEU A 172 -5.66 6.47 -9.87
C LEU A 172 -5.87 7.49 -11.01
N SER A 173 -6.62 8.55 -10.78
CA SER A 173 -7.03 9.55 -11.77
C SER A 173 -7.82 8.95 -12.95
N ALA A 174 -9.08 9.35 -13.08
CA ALA A 174 -9.93 8.98 -14.21
C ALA A 174 -9.35 9.46 -15.56
N ASP A 175 -8.63 10.59 -15.57
CA ASP A 175 -7.97 11.14 -16.76
C ASP A 175 -6.83 10.25 -17.28
N LEU A 176 -6.30 9.38 -16.42
CA LEU A 176 -5.26 8.40 -16.77
C LEU A 176 -5.85 7.02 -17.10
N TYR A 177 -7.17 6.84 -17.10
CA TYR A 177 -7.83 5.54 -17.28
C TYR A 177 -7.34 4.79 -18.51
N GLU A 178 -7.37 5.44 -19.69
CA GLU A 178 -6.92 4.81 -20.94
C GLU A 178 -5.44 4.43 -20.90
N LYS A 179 -4.60 5.26 -20.27
CA LYS A 179 -3.17 4.96 -20.10
C LYS A 179 -2.96 3.73 -19.21
N TRP A 180 -3.76 3.58 -18.15
CA TRP A 180 -3.74 2.38 -17.32
C TRP A 180 -4.14 1.14 -18.11
N MET A 181 -5.18 1.22 -18.95
CA MET A 181 -5.64 0.08 -19.75
C MET A 181 -4.58 -0.33 -20.78
N LEU A 182 -4.03 0.63 -21.52
CA LEU A 182 -2.94 0.39 -22.48
C LEU A 182 -1.69 -0.22 -21.82
N ALA A 183 -1.37 0.19 -20.59
CA ALA A 183 -0.27 -0.41 -19.84
C ALA A 183 -0.50 -1.89 -19.51
N LEU A 184 -1.75 -2.29 -19.27
CA LEU A 184 -2.11 -3.69 -18.98
C LEU A 184 -2.09 -4.59 -20.23
N GLU A 185 -2.20 -4.00 -21.42
CA GLU A 185 -2.18 -4.68 -22.72
C GLU A 185 -0.77 -5.02 -23.23
N LYS A 186 0.30 -4.51 -22.60
CA LYS A 186 1.68 -4.82 -23.00
C LYS A 186 1.94 -6.33 -23.01
N PRO A 187 2.72 -6.88 -23.95
CA PRO A 187 2.81 -8.34 -24.11
C PRO A 187 3.56 -9.01 -22.95
N SER A 188 4.68 -8.43 -22.51
CA SER A 188 5.47 -9.01 -21.42
C SER A 188 5.11 -8.41 -20.05
N LYS A 189 5.29 -9.21 -18.99
CA LYS A 189 5.12 -8.75 -17.61
C LYS A 189 6.06 -7.57 -17.27
N GLN A 190 7.27 -7.56 -17.82
CA GLN A 190 8.26 -6.52 -17.55
C GLN A 190 7.82 -5.18 -18.14
N GLU A 191 7.39 -5.17 -19.41
CA GLU A 191 6.87 -3.98 -20.07
C GLU A 191 5.58 -3.47 -19.39
N LYS A 192 4.69 -4.38 -18.95
CA LYS A 192 3.52 -3.98 -18.14
C LYS A 192 3.95 -3.22 -16.88
N ILE A 193 4.93 -3.73 -16.15
CA ILE A 193 5.40 -3.10 -14.90
C ILE A 193 6.04 -1.74 -15.19
N GLU A 194 6.84 -1.63 -16.25
CA GLU A 194 7.48 -0.38 -16.66
C GLU A 194 6.45 0.68 -17.05
N GLU A 195 5.50 0.36 -17.94
CA GLU A 195 4.46 1.29 -18.34
C GLU A 195 3.55 1.67 -17.17
N LEU A 196 3.16 0.72 -16.30
CA LEU A 196 2.37 1.04 -15.10
C LEU A 196 3.10 2.01 -14.17
N ARG A 197 4.43 1.95 -14.08
CA ARG A 197 5.22 2.92 -13.31
C ARG A 197 5.21 4.30 -13.98
N GLU A 198 5.37 4.36 -15.29
CA GLU A 198 5.31 5.62 -16.03
C GLU A 198 3.94 6.30 -15.92
N VAL A 199 2.85 5.53 -15.89
CA VAL A 199 1.51 6.08 -15.63
C VAL A 199 1.37 6.54 -14.18
N ALA A 200 1.89 5.77 -13.21
CA ALA A 200 1.88 6.15 -11.81
C ALA A 200 2.66 7.46 -11.54
N ASP A 201 3.77 7.69 -12.25
CA ASP A 201 4.59 8.90 -12.10
C ASP A 201 3.89 10.17 -12.61
N LYS A 202 2.80 10.02 -13.38
CA LYS A 202 1.94 11.12 -13.85
C LYS A 202 0.83 11.47 -12.84
N LEU A 203 0.68 10.71 -11.76
CA LEU A 203 -0.31 11.01 -10.72
C LEU A 203 0.08 12.28 -9.96
N PRO A 204 -0.91 13.07 -9.48
CA PRO A 204 -0.66 14.09 -8.47
C PRO A 204 0.10 13.50 -7.27
N ARG A 205 1.04 14.25 -6.70
CA ARG A 205 1.88 13.76 -5.60
C ARG A 205 1.08 13.20 -4.42
N PRO A 206 0.00 13.83 -3.92
CA PRO A 206 -0.83 13.27 -2.86
C PRO A 206 -1.43 11.89 -3.20
N ASN A 207 -1.88 11.71 -4.45
CA ASN A 207 -2.42 10.46 -4.95
C ASN A 207 -1.34 9.36 -4.94
N LEU A 208 -0.14 9.68 -5.44
CA LEU A 208 0.97 8.73 -5.48
C LEU A 208 1.41 8.32 -4.05
N VAL A 209 1.44 9.26 -3.10
CA VAL A 209 1.75 8.99 -1.69
C VAL A 209 0.73 8.01 -1.10
N LEU A 210 -0.57 8.32 -1.21
CA LEU A 210 -1.64 7.43 -0.72
C LEU A 210 -1.58 6.06 -1.39
N LEU A 211 -1.36 6.01 -2.71
CA LEU A 211 -1.24 4.76 -3.47
C LEU A 211 -0.10 3.88 -2.93
N LYS A 212 1.08 4.45 -2.67
CA LYS A 212 2.23 3.72 -2.12
C LYS A 212 1.93 3.11 -0.75
N HIS A 213 1.28 3.86 0.14
CA HIS A 213 0.88 3.34 1.45
C HIS A 213 -0.18 2.25 1.33
N LEU A 214 -1.20 2.45 0.49
CA LEU A 214 -2.24 1.46 0.25
C LEU A 214 -1.66 0.16 -0.31
N LEU A 215 -0.82 0.23 -1.36
CA LEU A 215 -0.17 -0.93 -1.93
C LEU A 215 0.71 -1.68 -0.92
N SER A 216 1.36 -0.96 0.00
CA SER A 216 2.13 -1.56 1.09
C SER A 216 1.24 -2.37 2.06
N VAL A 217 0.06 -1.84 2.40
CA VAL A 217 -0.96 -2.56 3.21
C VAL A 217 -1.46 -3.80 2.48
N LEU A 218 -1.88 -3.65 1.22
CA LEU A 218 -2.44 -4.75 0.43
C LEU A 218 -1.40 -5.84 0.19
N HIS A 219 -0.16 -5.47 -0.13
CA HIS A 219 0.93 -6.43 -0.30
C HIS A 219 1.20 -7.20 1.00
N ARG A 220 1.26 -6.52 2.16
CA ARG A 220 1.48 -7.21 3.44
C ARG A 220 0.34 -8.19 3.76
N ILE A 221 -0.90 -7.83 3.46
CA ILE A 221 -2.05 -8.74 3.64
C ILE A 221 -1.95 -9.94 2.71
N SER A 222 -1.58 -9.72 1.43
CA SER A 222 -1.47 -10.79 0.44
C SER A 222 -0.36 -11.78 0.77
N GLN A 223 0.75 -11.34 1.37
CA GLN A 223 1.82 -12.22 1.87
C GLN A 223 1.35 -13.12 3.02
N ASN A 224 0.21 -12.83 3.64
CA ASN A 224 -0.36 -13.59 4.76
C ASN A 224 -1.71 -14.23 4.38
N ALA A 225 -1.93 -14.52 3.10
CA ALA A 225 -3.17 -15.07 2.58
C ALA A 225 -3.61 -16.39 3.24
N ALA A 226 -2.68 -17.17 3.80
CA ALA A 226 -3.02 -18.37 4.57
C ALA A 226 -3.90 -18.07 5.80
N SER A 227 -3.67 -16.92 6.45
CA SER A 227 -4.45 -16.45 7.60
C SER A 227 -5.57 -15.50 7.18
N SER A 228 -5.25 -14.46 6.40
CA SER A 228 -6.23 -13.46 5.98
C SER A 228 -7.27 -14.00 4.99
N ARG A 229 -6.97 -15.10 4.28
CA ARG A 229 -7.75 -15.64 3.15
C ARG A 229 -7.91 -14.67 1.98
N MET A 230 -7.00 -13.70 1.88
CA MET A 230 -7.02 -12.64 0.87
C MET A 230 -5.67 -12.59 0.14
N ASP A 231 -5.60 -13.21 -1.04
CA ASP A 231 -4.49 -13.06 -1.97
C ASP A 231 -4.58 -11.73 -2.76
N SER A 232 -3.61 -11.46 -3.63
CA SER A 232 -3.58 -10.23 -4.43
C SER A 232 -4.79 -10.08 -5.36
N ASN A 233 -5.32 -11.19 -5.88
CA ASN A 233 -6.47 -11.18 -6.79
C ASN A 233 -7.76 -10.82 -6.02
N ASN A 234 -8.00 -11.48 -4.89
CA ASN A 234 -9.14 -11.20 -4.01
C ASN A 234 -9.14 -9.75 -3.51
N LEU A 235 -7.96 -9.22 -3.17
CA LEU A 235 -7.81 -7.82 -2.78
C LEU A 235 -8.09 -6.86 -3.93
N ALA A 236 -7.59 -7.15 -5.14
CA ALA A 236 -7.84 -6.34 -6.33
C ALA A 236 -9.34 -6.26 -6.65
N ILE A 237 -10.07 -7.37 -6.57
CA ILE A 237 -11.54 -7.40 -6.75
C ILE A 237 -12.26 -6.54 -5.70
N CYS A 238 -11.83 -6.58 -4.44
CA CYS A 238 -12.51 -5.87 -3.35
C CYS A 238 -12.20 -4.37 -3.29
N VAL A 239 -10.98 -3.97 -3.67
CA VAL A 239 -10.47 -2.60 -3.49
C VAL A 239 -10.45 -1.84 -4.81
N GLY A 240 -10.08 -2.49 -5.92
CA GLY A 240 -9.92 -1.91 -7.25
C GLY A 240 -11.07 -1.02 -7.72
N PRO A 241 -12.35 -1.43 -7.58
CA PRO A 241 -13.49 -0.60 -7.98
C PRO A 241 -13.61 0.76 -7.25
N ASN A 242 -12.91 0.92 -6.12
CA ASN A 242 -12.88 2.18 -5.37
C ASN A 242 -11.72 3.10 -5.82
N MET A 243 -10.77 2.61 -6.63
CA MET A 243 -9.54 3.31 -6.99
C MET A 243 -9.53 3.86 -8.41
N LEU A 244 -10.27 3.24 -9.32
CA LEU A 244 -10.35 3.59 -10.74
C LEU A 244 -11.72 3.19 -11.29
N GLY A 245 -12.23 3.97 -12.23
CA GLY A 245 -13.41 3.64 -13.02
C GLY A 245 -13.39 4.47 -14.30
N PRO A 246 -14.13 4.05 -15.35
CA PRO A 246 -14.30 4.87 -16.54
C PRO A 246 -14.91 6.20 -16.11
N GLY A 247 -14.39 7.31 -16.63
CA GLY A 247 -14.91 8.64 -16.33
C GLY A 247 -16.38 8.72 -16.70
N THR A 248 -17.27 8.61 -15.72
CA THR A 248 -18.65 9.07 -15.87
C THR A 248 -18.63 10.54 -15.53
N ASP A 249 -18.67 11.41 -16.54
CA ASP A 249 -18.93 12.84 -16.38
C ASP A 249 -20.21 13.03 -15.55
N SER A 250 -20.08 13.12 -14.23
CA SER A 250 -21.21 13.35 -13.33
C SER A 250 -20.72 13.98 -12.02
N THR A 251 -20.83 15.31 -12.04
CA THR A 251 -21.15 16.17 -10.90
C THR A 251 -19.99 16.50 -9.96
N LEU A 252 -19.07 17.34 -10.43
CA LEU A 252 -18.51 18.36 -9.55
C LEU A 252 -19.43 19.59 -9.60
N PRO A 253 -19.90 20.13 -8.46
CA PRO A 253 -20.53 21.44 -8.41
C PRO A 253 -19.59 22.48 -9.03
N LEU A 254 -20.17 23.36 -9.85
CA LEU A 254 -19.47 24.35 -10.66
C LEU A 254 -18.61 25.33 -9.82
N GLU A 255 -18.74 25.33 -8.50
CA GLU A 255 -17.95 26.19 -7.61
C GLU A 255 -16.46 25.78 -7.49
N VAL A 256 -16.09 24.49 -7.63
CA VAL A 256 -14.69 24.04 -7.39
C VAL A 256 -13.79 24.27 -8.61
N GLN A 257 -14.35 24.34 -9.82
CA GLN A 257 -13.57 24.64 -11.03
C GLN A 257 -13.11 26.11 -11.08
N LYS A 258 -13.81 27.01 -10.39
CA LYS A 258 -13.49 28.43 -10.38
C LYS A 258 -12.24 28.75 -9.55
N GLU A 259 -12.03 28.04 -8.44
CA GLU A 259 -10.91 28.28 -7.53
C GLU A 259 -9.55 27.83 -8.08
N MET A 260 -9.52 26.90 -9.04
CA MET A 260 -8.28 26.47 -9.70
C MET A 260 -7.83 27.43 -10.81
N ASN A 261 -8.73 28.23 -11.38
CA ASN A 261 -8.39 29.22 -12.42
C ASN A 261 -7.97 30.59 -11.84
N ASP A 262 -8.37 30.92 -10.62
CA ASP A 262 -8.06 32.22 -10.00
C ASP A 262 -6.66 32.27 -9.36
N LYS A 263 -5.88 31.18 -9.36
CA LYS A 263 -4.48 31.15 -8.86
C LYS A 263 -3.41 31.21 -9.97
N VAL A 264 -3.81 31.44 -11.22
CA VAL A 264 -2.89 31.59 -12.38
C VAL A 264 -3.00 32.96 -13.06
N CYS A 265 -3.59 33.95 -12.38
CA CYS A 265 -3.54 35.35 -12.80
C CYS A 265 -2.78 36.19 -11.77
#